data_AF-A0A800AY92-F1
#
_entry.id   AF-A0A800AY92-F1
#
_cell.length_a   1.000
_cell.length_b   1.000
_cell.length_c   1.000
_cell.angle_alpha   90.00
_cell.angle_beta   90.00
_cell.angle_gamma   90.00
#
_symmetry.space_group_name_H-M   'P 1'
#
loop_
_entity.id
_entity.type
_entity.pdbx_description
1 polymer ?
#
loop_
_entity_poly.entity_id
_entity_poly.type
_entity_poly.pdbx_seq_one_letter_code
_entity_poly.pdbx_strand_id
1 'polypeptide(L)'
;SQGIEPIWSNSYVKDIAKIKTTIKNPFLVSLLEEKGQNTQEIWRSIRDYDGSVQHLDCLTDHEKEVFKTYPEIDQMSIIYQAANRQEYIDQAQSINLMIHPDMPTKDVNKIYINAWKLGVKSLYYQHSMNAAQKFKQKKDCVSCEG
;
A
#
# COMPACT_ATOMS: atom_id res chain seq x y z
N SER A 1 11.52 -2.32 -1.31
CA SER A 1 10.61 -3.46 -1.16
C SER A 1 11.29 -4.49 -0.27
N GLN A 2 10.55 -5.15 0.63
CA GLN A 2 11.05 -6.23 1.49
C GLN A 2 10.72 -7.56 0.81
N GLY A 3 11.71 -8.14 0.12
CA GLY A 3 11.52 -9.40 -0.61
C GLY A 3 10.59 -9.26 -1.82
N ILE A 4 9.41 -9.84 -1.71
CA ILE A 4 8.43 -9.98 -2.81
C ILE A 4 7.21 -9.06 -2.67
N GLU A 5 7.23 -8.19 -1.66
CA GLU A 5 6.08 -7.38 -1.30
C GLU A 5 5.94 -6.14 -2.18
N PRO A 6 4.70 -5.69 -2.41
CA PRO A 6 4.46 -4.35 -2.92
C PRO A 6 5.07 -3.27 -2.04
N ILE A 7 5.23 -2.07 -2.60
CA ILE A 7 5.67 -0.91 -1.84
C ILE A 7 4.57 -0.55 -0.83
N TRP A 8 4.91 -0.54 0.45
CA TRP A 8 3.96 -0.27 1.53
C TRP A 8 3.26 1.09 1.36
N SER A 9 4.03 2.11 1.01
CA SER A 9 3.57 3.49 0.85
C SER A 9 4.58 4.28 0.01
N ASN A 10 4.11 5.24 -0.80
CA ASN A 10 5.02 6.08 -1.60
C ASN A 10 5.73 7.17 -0.77
N SER A 11 5.30 7.42 0.46
CA SER A 11 5.91 8.39 1.38
C SER A 11 5.72 7.93 2.82
N TYR A 12 6.81 7.60 3.51
CA TYR A 12 6.76 7.12 4.89
C TYR A 12 7.89 7.67 5.73
N VAL A 13 7.65 7.79 7.04
CA VAL A 13 8.67 8.24 7.99
C VAL A 13 9.50 7.03 8.44
N LYS A 14 10.81 7.13 8.30
CA LYS A 14 11.75 6.15 8.84
C LYS A 14 12.53 6.76 9.99
N ASP A 15 12.43 6.11 11.15
CA ASP A 15 13.25 6.42 12.32
C ASP A 15 14.63 5.76 12.11
N ILE A 16 15.62 6.59 11.84
CA ILE A 16 17.04 6.21 11.84
C ILE A 16 17.60 6.65 13.20
N ALA A 17 18.63 5.99 13.71
CA ALA A 17 19.13 6.05 15.09
C ALA A 17 19.18 7.43 15.80
N LYS A 18 19.17 8.56 15.07
CA LYS A 18 19.08 9.92 15.62
C LYS A 18 18.18 10.90 14.83
N ILE A 19 17.54 10.48 13.73
CA ILE A 19 16.80 11.38 12.82
C ILE A 19 15.55 10.68 12.30
N LYS A 20 14.41 11.36 12.38
CA LYS A 20 13.18 10.99 11.67
C LYS A 20 13.21 11.58 10.28
N THR A 21 13.40 10.75 9.26
CA THR A 21 13.46 11.21 7.88
C THR A 21 12.25 10.69 7.11
N THR A 22 11.61 11.55 6.32
CA THR A 22 10.60 11.12 5.36
C THR A 22 11.29 10.55 4.14
N ILE A 23 11.05 9.27 3.86
CA ILE A 23 11.50 8.58 2.66
C ILE A 23 10.39 8.65 1.63
N LYS A 24 10.76 9.05 0.41
CA LYS A 24 9.87 9.15 -0.74
C LYS A 24 10.23 8.07 -1.75
N ASN A 25 9.25 7.56 -2.48
CA ASN A 25 9.48 6.64 -3.59
C ASN A 25 10.28 7.38 -4.69
N PRO A 26 11.52 6.96 -4.99
CA PRO A 26 12.38 7.68 -5.94
C PRO A 26 11.81 7.69 -7.36
N PHE A 27 11.09 6.63 -7.76
CA PHE A 27 10.45 6.57 -9.08
C PHE A 27 9.30 7.56 -9.21
N LEU A 28 8.53 7.74 -8.12
CA LEU A 28 7.47 8.74 -8.08
C LEU A 28 8.05 10.16 -8.05
N VAL A 29 9.19 10.37 -7.37
CA VAL A 29 9.90 11.66 -7.40
C VAL A 29 10.26 12.03 -8.83
N SER A 30 10.92 11.14 -9.57
CA SER A 30 11.30 11.40 -10.97
C SER A 30 10.08 11.69 -11.85
N LEU A 31 8.99 10.93 -11.72
CA LEU A 31 7.76 11.18 -12.48
C LEU A 31 7.16 12.57 -12.18
N LEU A 32 7.10 12.95 -10.90
CA LEU A 32 6.58 14.26 -10.51
C LEU A 32 7.51 15.40 -10.96
N GLU A 33 8.82 15.17 -11.03
CA GLU A 33 9.78 16.13 -11.59
C GLU A 33 9.54 16.35 -13.09
N GLU A 34 9.38 15.27 -13.85
CA GLU A 34 9.07 15.34 -15.29
C GLU A 34 7.78 16.10 -15.58
N LYS A 35 6.78 16.00 -14.69
CA LYS A 35 5.51 16.73 -14.79
C LYS A 35 5.55 18.15 -14.23
N GLY A 36 6.66 18.58 -13.63
CA GLY A 36 6.75 19.87 -12.92
C GLY A 36 5.87 19.95 -11.65
N GLN A 37 5.48 18.79 -11.10
CA GLN A 37 4.58 18.63 -9.94
C GLN A 37 5.32 18.16 -8.69
N ASN A 38 6.66 18.13 -8.68
CA ASN A 38 7.46 17.79 -7.51
C ASN A 38 7.50 18.93 -6.47
N THR A 39 6.33 19.28 -5.93
CA THR A 39 6.17 20.39 -4.97
C THR A 39 5.99 19.87 -3.54
N GLN A 40 6.31 20.72 -2.56
CA GLN A 40 6.10 20.37 -1.16
C GLN A 40 4.62 20.12 -0.83
N GLU A 41 3.71 20.81 -1.52
CA GLU A 41 2.26 20.66 -1.36
C GLU A 41 1.79 19.28 -1.82
N ILE A 42 2.22 18.81 -3.00
CA ILE A 42 1.91 17.46 -3.49
C ILE A 42 2.42 16.41 -2.51
N TRP A 43 3.64 16.54 -1.99
CA TRP A 43 4.16 15.58 -1.01
C TRP A 43 3.47 15.64 0.36
N ARG A 44 2.98 16.81 0.78
CA ARG A 44 2.12 16.92 1.97
C ARG A 44 0.80 16.21 1.74
N SER A 45 0.17 16.43 0.59
CA SER A 45 -1.04 15.75 0.18
C SER A 45 -0.85 14.22 0.15
N ILE A 46 0.18 13.72 -0.54
CA ILE A 46 0.52 12.29 -0.55
C ILE A 46 0.65 11.73 0.87
N ARG A 47 1.37 12.43 1.78
CA ARG A 47 1.51 12.00 3.17
C ARG A 47 0.16 11.95 3.92
N ASP A 48 -0.70 12.95 3.71
CA ASP A 48 -1.99 13.05 4.39
C ASP A 48 -2.99 11.97 3.90
N TYR A 49 -2.71 11.38 2.73
CA TYR A 49 -3.36 10.18 2.20
C TYR A 49 -2.51 8.91 2.36
N ASP A 50 -1.68 8.82 3.41
CA ASP A 50 -0.88 7.64 3.78
C ASP A 50 0.09 7.14 2.68
N GLY A 51 0.51 8.04 1.81
CA GLY A 51 1.37 7.79 0.66
C GLY A 51 0.65 7.28 -0.58
N SER A 52 -0.69 7.31 -0.59
CA SER A 52 -1.48 7.13 -1.80
C SER A 52 -1.28 8.28 -2.77
N VAL A 53 -1.45 7.98 -4.06
CA VAL A 53 -1.46 8.96 -5.14
C VAL A 53 -2.77 8.95 -5.94
N GLN A 54 -3.76 8.14 -5.52
CA GLN A 54 -4.97 7.91 -6.30
C GLN A 54 -5.81 9.19 -6.47
N HIS A 55 -5.73 10.10 -5.49
CA HIS A 55 -6.41 11.38 -5.47
C HIS A 55 -5.71 12.50 -6.27
N LEU A 56 -4.51 12.25 -6.81
CA LEU A 56 -3.76 13.29 -7.53
C LEU A 56 -4.26 13.43 -8.98
N ASP A 57 -4.83 14.58 -9.32
CA ASP A 57 -5.33 14.85 -10.68
C ASP A 57 -4.23 15.03 -11.73
N CYS A 58 -3.00 15.31 -11.31
CA CYS A 58 -1.87 15.46 -12.22
C CYS A 58 -1.32 14.13 -12.76
N LEU A 59 -1.79 13.00 -12.23
CA LEU A 59 -1.42 11.66 -12.66
C LEU A 59 -2.52 11.06 -13.54
N THR A 60 -2.09 10.37 -14.60
CA THR A 60 -2.96 9.53 -15.43
C THR A 60 -3.38 8.28 -14.65
N ASP A 61 -4.46 7.64 -15.10
CA ASP A 61 -4.93 6.38 -14.49
C ASP A 61 -3.85 5.31 -14.51
N HIS A 62 -3.07 5.21 -15.60
CA HIS A 62 -1.97 4.25 -15.68
C HIS A 62 -0.89 4.52 -14.63
N GLU A 63 -0.50 5.78 -14.44
CA GLU A 63 0.49 6.15 -13.43
C GLU A 63 -0.04 5.87 -12.01
N LYS A 64 -1.32 6.17 -11.76
CA LYS A 64 -1.98 5.84 -10.49
C LYS A 64 -1.97 4.33 -10.21
N GLU A 65 -2.23 3.51 -11.22
CA GLU A 65 -2.17 2.03 -11.11
C GLU A 65 -0.75 1.55 -10.77
N VAL A 66 0.30 2.11 -11.40
CA VAL A 66 1.70 1.75 -11.16
C VAL A 66 2.13 2.09 -9.72
N PHE A 67 1.65 3.21 -9.18
CA PHE A 67 2.03 3.70 -7.85
C PHE A 67 1.03 3.35 -6.75
N LYS A 68 0.18 2.34 -6.95
CA LYS A 68 -0.65 1.79 -5.88
C LYS A 68 0.21 1.35 -4.69
N THR A 69 -0.21 1.78 -3.52
CA THR A 69 0.35 1.31 -2.26
C THR A 69 -0.14 -0.10 -1.96
N TYR A 70 0.56 -0.82 -1.09
CA TYR A 70 0.22 -2.20 -0.73
C TYR A 70 -1.28 -2.40 -0.37
N PRO A 71 -1.92 -1.56 0.45
CA PRO A 71 -3.33 -1.75 0.77
C PRO A 71 -4.31 -1.49 -0.39
N GLU A 72 -3.87 -0.80 -1.44
CA GLU A 72 -4.67 -0.49 -2.62
C GLU A 72 -4.60 -1.59 -3.69
N ILE A 73 -3.66 -2.52 -3.54
CA ILE A 73 -3.52 -3.68 -4.42
C ILE A 73 -4.50 -4.76 -3.97
N ASP A 74 -5.16 -5.39 -4.95
CA ASP A 74 -5.97 -6.56 -4.70
C ASP A 74 -5.12 -7.71 -4.14
N GLN A 75 -5.44 -8.14 -2.93
CA GLN A 75 -4.71 -9.18 -2.23
C GLN A 75 -4.82 -10.54 -2.92
N MET A 76 -5.90 -10.79 -3.68
CA MET A 76 -5.99 -12.00 -4.50
C MET A 76 -4.92 -12.02 -5.60
N SER A 77 -4.56 -10.87 -6.18
CA SER A 77 -3.49 -10.78 -7.17
C SER A 77 -2.14 -11.20 -6.60
N ILE A 78 -1.88 -10.91 -5.32
CA ILE A 78 -0.67 -11.35 -4.61
C ILE A 78 -0.66 -12.87 -4.45
N ILE A 79 -1.82 -13.47 -4.12
CA ILE A 79 -1.97 -14.93 -4.04
C ILE A 79 -1.73 -15.60 -5.40
N TYR A 80 -2.28 -15.06 -6.49
CA TYR A 80 -2.06 -15.61 -7.83
C TYR A 80 -0.58 -15.55 -8.23
N GLN A 81 0.09 -14.42 -8.00
CA GLN A 81 1.52 -14.30 -8.27
C GLN A 81 2.35 -15.25 -7.39
N ALA A 82 1.96 -15.43 -6.13
CA ALA A 82 2.59 -16.38 -5.22
C ALA A 82 2.44 -17.83 -5.69
N ALA A 83 1.24 -18.23 -6.10
CA ALA A 83 0.98 -19.55 -6.63
C ALA A 83 1.80 -19.82 -7.89
N ASN A 84 1.80 -18.89 -8.84
CA ASN A 84 2.53 -19.04 -10.11
C ASN A 84 4.04 -19.25 -9.90
N ARG A 85 4.66 -18.52 -8.97
CA ARG A 85 6.09 -18.70 -8.68
C ARG A 85 6.39 -19.89 -7.77
N GLN A 86 5.41 -20.38 -7.02
CA GLN A 86 5.57 -21.52 -6.11
C GLN A 86 5.93 -22.80 -6.89
N GLU A 87 5.53 -22.91 -8.17
CA GLU A 87 5.92 -24.00 -9.08
C GLU A 87 7.44 -24.13 -9.24
N TYR A 88 8.17 -23.01 -9.13
CA TYR A 88 9.62 -22.95 -9.30
C TYR A 88 10.37 -22.91 -7.97
N ILE A 89 9.69 -23.13 -6.84
CA ILE A 89 10.26 -23.03 -5.50
C ILE A 89 10.03 -24.35 -4.76
N ASP A 90 11.13 -25.03 -4.44
CA ASP A 90 11.15 -26.30 -3.72
C ASP A 90 10.61 -26.19 -2.30
N GLN A 91 10.93 -25.09 -1.60
CA GLN A 91 10.44 -24.73 -0.26
C GLN A 91 9.19 -23.84 -0.33
N ALA A 92 9.00 -22.94 0.64
CA ALA A 92 7.84 -22.06 0.76
C ALA A 92 8.22 -20.57 0.65
N GLN A 93 7.24 -19.69 0.82
CA GLN A 93 7.42 -18.25 0.72
C GLN A 93 6.76 -17.52 1.91
N SER A 94 7.44 -16.50 2.44
CA SER A 94 6.86 -15.60 3.43
C SER A 94 5.97 -14.57 2.74
N ILE A 95 4.68 -14.86 2.66
CA ILE A 95 3.70 -13.99 2.00
C ILE A 95 2.88 -13.28 3.07
N ASN A 96 3.09 -11.98 3.20
CA ASN A 96 2.22 -11.14 4.00
C ASN A 96 0.98 -10.74 3.19
N LEU A 97 -0.09 -10.37 3.89
CA LEU A 97 -1.32 -9.84 3.30
C LEU A 97 -1.71 -8.55 4.02
N MET A 98 -2.27 -7.60 3.29
CA MET A 98 -2.83 -6.37 3.82
C MET A 98 -4.36 -6.43 3.74
N ILE A 99 -5.02 -6.62 4.88
CA ILE A 99 -6.47 -6.74 4.95
C ILE A 99 -7.04 -5.47 5.56
N HIS A 100 -7.88 -4.78 4.80
CA HIS A 100 -8.59 -3.61 5.30
C HIS A 100 -9.54 -4.02 6.45
N PRO A 101 -9.63 -3.27 7.56
CA PRO A 101 -10.51 -3.61 8.69
C PRO A 101 -12.00 -3.71 8.29
N ASP A 102 -12.44 -2.89 7.34
CA ASP A 102 -13.80 -2.93 6.76
C ASP A 102 -14.04 -4.13 5.80
N MET A 103 -13.02 -4.95 5.49
CA MET A 103 -13.20 -6.07 4.57
C MET A 103 -14.09 -7.15 5.21
N PRO A 104 -15.15 -7.61 4.52
CA PRO A 104 -16.01 -8.67 5.06
C PRO A 104 -15.22 -9.94 5.35
N THR A 105 -15.48 -10.58 6.49
CA THR A 105 -14.84 -11.85 6.88
C THR A 105 -14.98 -12.93 5.81
N LYS A 106 -16.09 -12.92 5.07
CA LYS A 106 -16.31 -13.82 3.92
C LYS A 106 -15.26 -13.65 2.84
N ASP A 107 -14.85 -12.42 2.54
CA ASP A 107 -13.87 -12.14 1.49
C ASP A 107 -12.45 -12.43 1.96
N VAL A 108 -12.15 -12.13 3.24
CA VAL A 108 -10.91 -12.58 3.88
C VAL A 108 -10.79 -14.11 3.79
N ASN A 109 -11.83 -14.84 4.18
CA ASN A 109 -11.86 -16.31 4.08
C ASN A 109 -11.65 -16.81 2.63
N LYS A 110 -12.23 -16.14 1.62
CA LYS A 110 -11.99 -16.49 0.22
C LYS A 110 -10.51 -16.41 -0.15
N ILE A 111 -9.78 -15.39 0.32
CA ILE A 111 -8.34 -15.24 0.06
C ILE A 111 -7.57 -16.45 0.60
N TYR A 112 -7.79 -16.81 1.86
CA TYR A 112 -7.14 -17.96 2.50
C TYR A 112 -7.46 -19.29 1.80
N ILE A 113 -8.74 -19.54 1.50
CA ILE A 113 -9.16 -20.78 0.83
C ILE A 113 -8.59 -20.85 -0.59
N ASN A 114 -8.55 -19.74 -1.32
CA ASN A 114 -7.97 -19.72 -2.65
C ASN A 114 -6.46 -19.92 -2.63
N ALA A 115 -5.74 -19.35 -1.66
CA ALA A 115 -4.31 -19.59 -1.48
C ALA A 115 -4.01 -21.09 -1.32
N TRP A 116 -4.78 -21.78 -0.47
CA TRP A 116 -4.68 -23.23 -0.30
C TRP A 116 -4.99 -24.00 -1.59
N LYS A 117 -6.10 -23.66 -2.27
CA LYS A 117 -6.49 -24.32 -3.53
C LYS A 117 -5.47 -24.16 -4.65
N LEU A 118 -4.76 -23.03 -4.67
CA LEU A 118 -3.73 -22.71 -5.66
C LEU A 118 -2.36 -23.28 -5.29
N GLY A 119 -2.23 -24.03 -4.18
CA GLY A 119 -0.99 -24.69 -3.79
C GLY A 119 0.02 -23.78 -3.10
N VAL A 120 -0.38 -22.60 -2.61
CA VAL A 120 0.48 -21.74 -1.79
C VAL A 120 0.78 -22.45 -0.46
N LYS A 121 2.06 -22.69 -0.17
CA LYS A 121 2.49 -23.52 0.97
C LYS A 121 2.36 -22.82 2.33
N SER A 122 2.46 -21.49 2.38
CA SER A 122 2.38 -20.72 3.62
C SER A 122 1.92 -19.29 3.41
N LEU A 123 1.27 -18.73 4.42
CA LEU A 123 1.01 -17.29 4.59
C LEU A 123 1.65 -16.86 5.91
N TYR A 124 2.11 -15.62 6.01
CA TYR A 124 2.91 -15.15 7.13
C TYR A 124 2.12 -14.20 8.05
N TYR A 125 2.19 -12.89 7.86
CA TYR A 125 1.40 -11.92 8.62
C TYR A 125 0.19 -11.42 7.83
N GLN A 126 -0.92 -11.25 8.56
CA GLN A 126 -2.02 -10.40 8.15
C GLN A 126 -1.84 -9.03 8.80
N HIS A 127 -1.47 -8.03 8.01
CA HIS A 127 -1.46 -6.64 8.44
C HIS A 127 -2.85 -6.03 8.29
N SER A 128 -3.14 -5.04 9.13
CA SER A 128 -4.34 -4.24 9.06
C SER A 128 -3.98 -2.78 8.87
N MET A 129 -4.87 -2.02 8.25
CA MET A 129 -4.74 -0.57 8.15
C MET A 129 -5.30 0.11 9.39
N ASN A 130 -4.71 1.25 9.76
CA ASN A 130 -5.23 2.03 10.87
C ASN A 130 -6.55 2.73 10.48
N ALA A 131 -7.68 2.18 10.92
CA ALA A 131 -9.01 2.72 10.67
C ALA A 131 -9.18 4.18 11.16
N ALA A 132 -8.44 4.59 12.19
CA ALA A 132 -8.55 5.92 12.79
C ALA A 132 -8.14 7.06 11.84
N GLN A 133 -7.39 6.78 10.78
CA GLN A 133 -6.93 7.81 9.83
C GLN A 133 -8.03 8.22 8.84
N LYS A 134 -8.90 7.28 8.41
CA LYS A 134 -10.12 7.61 7.65
C LYS A 134 -11.04 8.56 8.42
N PHE A 135 -11.07 8.45 9.76
CA PHE A 135 -11.82 9.39 10.61
C PHE A 135 -11.22 10.80 10.61
N LYS A 136 -9.90 10.94 10.44
CA LYS A 136 -9.21 12.23 10.36
C LYS A 136 -9.50 12.95 9.04
N GLN A 137 -9.64 12.21 7.94
CA GLN A 137 -10.05 12.73 6.63
C GLN A 137 -11.50 13.25 6.61
N LYS A 138 -12.37 12.79 7.52
CA LYS A 138 -13.76 13.25 7.67
C LYS A 138 -13.93 14.46 8.61
N LYS A 139 -12.85 14.99 9.19
CA LYS A 139 -12.94 16.12 10.13
C LYS A 139 -12.89 17.46 9.39
N ASP A 140 -13.94 17.77 8.65
CA ASP A 140 -14.40 19.17 8.53
C ASP A 140 -15.11 19.51 9.84
N CYS A 141 -14.31 19.73 10.89
CA CYS A 141 -14.83 20.08 12.20
C CYS A 141 -15.09 21.58 12.24
N VAL A 142 -16.29 22.00 11.80
CA VAL A 142 -16.80 23.39 11.85
C VAL A 142 -16.81 24.00 13.26
N SER A 143 -16.55 23.19 14.30
CA SER A 143 -16.58 23.61 15.71
C SER A 143 -15.21 23.89 16.34
N CYS A 144 -14.09 23.77 15.60
CA CYS A 144 -12.75 24.04 16.14
C CYS A 144 -12.17 25.41 15.72
N GLU A 145 -12.97 26.27 15.09
CA GLU A 145 -12.67 27.69 14.89
C GLU A 145 -13.42 28.54 15.93
N GLY A 146 -13.11 28.30 17.22
CA GLY A 146 -13.60 29.10 18.35
C GLY A 146 -12.43 29.60 19.18
#